data_AF-A0A960NUW5-F1
#
_entry.id   AF-A0A960NUW5-F1
#
_cell.length_a   1.000
_cell.length_b   1.000
_cell.length_c   1.000
_cell.angle_alpha   90.00
_cell.angle_beta   90.00
_cell.angle_gamma   90.00
#
_symmetry.space_group_name_H-M   'P 1'
#
loop_
_entity.id
_entity.type
_entity.pdbx_description
1 polymer ?
#
loop_
_entity_poly.entity_id
_entity_poly.type
_entity_poly.pdbx_seq_one_letter_code
_entity_poly.pdbx_strand_id
1 'polypeptide(L)'
;MTKQNHPTPQNPLILRFHRLMDAFAKSDDERDFYLDTIEGFLVFADLDKSLEELDRLEKELQENSERYRLIPKMTFYETKKFMEGFVNEKVYDIDTKEKLLDIIGSKEARENFLEFIYDHLTELEKWQQYYHERSRIRIIEWLRTEEIRFAFEEDLDVTKTALEKVKHYLFETKVPKEVQSAREEIVAKSKTYYSNEALNPRPKRGRPPKQAQKVELEPQYTVDVYKTVSSPIRPFLFNPDFTSSAVTFSAKFDTEAQLIASLRGSSRVKIDSKLEALSQRLESLRHLSDRLKSTSGIGVESEEKIIQAVSRQESEADKGKIAGIAKGFLPKKKGKAPKEKEEIQEMLQKKRKAGIKQVTPIKRGKKKDEG
;
A
#
# COMPACT_ATOMS: atom_id res chain seq x y z
N MET A 1 -38.93 -17.60 3.81
CA MET A 1 -38.79 -16.13 3.90
C MET A 1 -38.04 -15.83 5.19
N THR A 2 -36.71 -15.82 5.14
CA THR A 2 -35.85 -15.42 6.26
C THR A 2 -36.08 -13.93 6.52
N LYS A 3 -36.32 -13.56 7.79
CA LYS A 3 -36.48 -12.16 8.18
C LYS A 3 -35.19 -11.42 7.84
N GLN A 4 -35.23 -10.48 6.90
CA GLN A 4 -34.12 -9.55 6.71
C GLN A 4 -34.02 -8.69 7.97
N ASN A 5 -33.05 -9.01 8.84
CA ASN A 5 -32.76 -8.22 10.05
C ASN A 5 -32.04 -6.89 9.72
N HIS A 6 -31.70 -6.67 8.45
CA HIS A 6 -30.90 -5.54 8.00
C HIS A 6 -31.66 -4.66 7.01
N PRO A 7 -31.42 -3.33 7.00
CA PRO A 7 -32.10 -2.42 6.09
C PRO A 7 -31.71 -2.68 4.63
N THR A 8 -32.68 -2.61 3.73
CA THR A 8 -32.46 -2.86 2.31
C THR A 8 -31.89 -1.60 1.62
N PRO A 9 -30.70 -1.67 0.99
CA PRO A 9 -30.14 -0.54 0.25
C PRO A 9 -31.00 -0.22 -0.98
N GLN A 10 -31.17 1.08 -1.27
CA GLN A 10 -32.03 1.56 -2.38
C GLN A 10 -31.27 1.74 -3.70
N ASN A 11 -29.95 1.54 -3.70
CA ASN A 11 -29.09 1.58 -4.88
C ASN A 11 -28.03 0.47 -4.80
N PRO A 12 -27.40 0.12 -5.93
CA PRO A 12 -26.21 -0.73 -5.93
C PRO A 12 -25.13 -0.19 -4.99
N LEU A 13 -24.30 -1.09 -4.45
CA LEU A 13 -23.19 -0.73 -3.59
C LEU A 13 -22.23 0.19 -4.34
N ILE A 14 -21.82 1.28 -3.69
CA ILE A 14 -20.80 2.17 -4.21
C ILE A 14 -19.47 1.69 -3.63
N LEU A 15 -18.66 1.03 -4.46
CA LEU A 15 -17.39 0.44 -4.04
C LEU A 15 -16.23 1.25 -4.60
N ARG A 16 -15.11 1.27 -3.87
CA ARG A 16 -13.87 1.87 -4.38
C ARG A 16 -12.98 0.77 -4.94
N PHE A 17 -12.70 0.83 -6.24
CA PHE A 17 -11.95 -0.21 -6.94
C PHE A 17 -10.58 -0.43 -6.30
N HIS A 18 -9.85 0.64 -6.02
CA HIS A 18 -8.49 0.56 -5.46
C HIS A 18 -8.47 -0.11 -4.09
N ARG A 19 -9.50 0.10 -3.27
CA ARG A 19 -9.63 -0.52 -1.95
C ARG A 19 -9.84 -2.02 -2.04
N LEU A 20 -10.70 -2.44 -2.96
CA LEU A 20 -10.92 -3.85 -3.25
C LEU A 20 -9.68 -4.50 -3.86
N MET A 21 -9.00 -3.81 -4.77
CA MET A 21 -7.75 -4.27 -5.35
C MET A 21 -6.69 -4.54 -4.28
N ASP A 22 -6.53 -3.64 -3.31
CA ASP A 22 -5.60 -3.82 -2.20
C ASP A 22 -6.00 -5.02 -1.30
N ALA A 23 -7.28 -5.14 -0.93
CA ALA A 23 -7.77 -6.28 -0.17
C ALA A 23 -7.58 -7.62 -0.92
N PHE A 24 -7.83 -7.65 -2.23
CA PHE A 24 -7.60 -8.82 -3.07
C PHE A 24 -6.11 -9.19 -3.19
N ALA A 25 -5.21 -8.20 -3.15
CA ALA A 25 -3.77 -8.41 -3.24
C ALA A 25 -3.14 -8.86 -1.92
N LYS A 26 -3.69 -8.37 -0.79
CA LYS A 26 -3.25 -8.67 0.57
C LYS A 26 -3.90 -9.91 1.18
N SER A 27 -4.98 -10.40 0.60
CA SER A 27 -5.64 -11.62 1.10
C SER A 27 -4.77 -12.84 0.84
N ASP A 28 -4.40 -13.52 1.92
CA ASP A 28 -3.61 -14.74 1.94
C ASP A 28 -4.10 -15.67 3.07
N ASP A 29 -3.34 -16.73 3.37
CA ASP A 29 -3.73 -17.71 4.38
C ASP A 29 -3.78 -17.14 5.82
N GLU A 30 -3.11 -16.00 6.07
CA GLU A 30 -3.07 -15.34 7.39
C GLU A 30 -3.98 -14.11 7.45
N ARG A 31 -4.31 -13.51 6.29
CA ARG A 31 -5.05 -12.26 6.16
C ARG A 31 -6.39 -12.47 5.46
N ASP A 32 -7.45 -12.59 6.24
CA ASP A 32 -8.81 -12.67 5.71
C ASP A 32 -9.47 -11.29 5.59
N PHE A 33 -10.09 -11.06 4.42
CA PHE A 33 -10.87 -9.87 4.14
C PHE A 33 -12.31 -10.24 3.82
N TYR A 34 -13.26 -9.50 4.38
CA TYR A 34 -14.69 -9.68 4.11
C TYR A 34 -15.27 -8.40 3.52
N LEU A 35 -16.12 -8.55 2.51
CA LEU A 35 -16.95 -7.48 1.96
C LEU A 35 -18.34 -7.53 2.57
N ASP A 36 -18.80 -6.38 3.04
CA ASP A 36 -20.17 -6.16 3.46
C ASP A 36 -21.09 -5.99 2.23
N THR A 37 -22.18 -6.76 2.15
CA THR A 37 -23.10 -6.73 1.00
C THR A 37 -24.19 -5.64 1.08
N ILE A 38 -24.18 -4.78 2.11
CA ILE A 38 -25.25 -3.80 2.39
C ILE A 38 -24.79 -2.36 2.14
N GLU A 39 -23.64 -1.98 2.69
CA GLU A 39 -23.01 -0.66 2.62
C GLU A 39 -21.66 -0.71 1.90
N GLY A 40 -21.05 -1.89 1.73
CA GLY A 40 -19.85 -2.07 0.92
C GLY A 40 -18.53 -1.73 1.63
N PHE A 41 -18.50 -1.73 2.97
CA PHE A 41 -17.25 -1.62 3.71
C PHE A 41 -16.48 -2.95 3.73
N LEU A 42 -15.17 -2.86 3.96
CA LEU A 42 -14.29 -4.01 4.10
C LEU A 42 -13.92 -4.25 5.56
N VAL A 43 -13.92 -5.51 5.95
CA VAL A 43 -13.49 -5.99 7.26
C VAL A 43 -12.20 -6.78 7.07
N PHE A 44 -11.16 -6.42 7.81
CA PHE A 44 -9.89 -7.16 7.85
C PHE A 44 -9.80 -7.88 9.19
N ALA A 45 -9.72 -9.21 9.16
CA ALA A 45 -9.56 -10.03 10.36
C ALA A 45 -8.12 -9.93 10.86
N ASP A 46 -7.84 -8.86 11.60
CA ASP A 46 -6.55 -8.58 12.20
C ASP A 46 -6.26 -9.52 13.38
N LEU A 47 -5.40 -10.52 13.16
CA LEU A 47 -5.02 -11.52 14.16
C LEU A 47 -4.19 -10.94 15.33
N ASP A 48 -3.69 -9.71 15.20
CA ASP A 48 -2.97 -9.02 16.28
C ASP A 48 -3.92 -8.45 17.36
N LYS A 49 -5.24 -8.52 17.14
CA LYS A 49 -6.26 -8.09 18.11
C LYS A 49 -6.39 -9.05 19.28
N SER A 50 -7.06 -8.58 20.34
CA SER A 50 -7.30 -9.42 21.52
C SER A 50 -8.21 -10.61 21.18
N LEU A 51 -8.01 -11.74 21.87
CA LEU A 51 -8.86 -12.93 21.69
C LEU A 51 -10.35 -12.61 21.88
N GLU A 52 -10.69 -11.76 22.85
CA GLU A 52 -12.09 -11.34 23.07
C GLU A 52 -12.68 -10.59 21.87
N GLU A 53 -11.89 -9.78 21.16
CA GLU A 53 -12.34 -9.07 19.95
C GLU A 53 -12.48 -10.02 18.78
N LEU A 54 -11.55 -10.97 18.63
CA LEU A 54 -11.59 -12.01 17.59
C LEU A 54 -12.79 -12.93 17.77
N ASP A 55 -13.08 -13.38 18.99
CA ASP A 55 -14.25 -14.23 19.29
C ASP A 55 -15.56 -13.49 18.98
N ARG A 56 -15.62 -12.18 19.27
CA ARG A 56 -16.79 -11.33 18.94
C ARG A 56 -16.94 -11.14 17.44
N LEU A 57 -15.83 -10.97 16.72
CA LEU A 57 -15.82 -10.88 15.27
C LEU A 57 -16.32 -12.19 14.64
N GLU A 58 -15.76 -13.32 15.06
CA GLU A 58 -16.13 -14.63 14.56
C GLU A 58 -17.63 -14.89 14.77
N LYS A 59 -18.13 -14.61 15.98
CA LYS A 59 -19.55 -14.75 16.29
C LYS A 59 -20.43 -13.88 15.40
N GLU A 60 -20.06 -12.62 15.17
CA GLU A 60 -20.80 -11.71 14.29
C GLU A 60 -20.80 -12.21 12.82
N LEU A 61 -19.66 -12.70 12.33
CA LEU A 61 -19.52 -13.25 10.97
C LEU A 61 -20.33 -14.54 10.79
N GLN A 62 -20.39 -15.40 11.81
CA GLN A 62 -21.19 -16.63 11.79
C GLN A 62 -22.69 -16.32 11.85
N GLU A 63 -23.12 -15.42 12.74
CA GLU A 63 -24.53 -15.03 12.89
C GLU A 63 -25.06 -14.26 11.67
N ASN A 64 -24.20 -13.51 10.98
CA ASN A 64 -24.55 -12.71 9.79
C ASN A 64 -23.80 -13.17 8.52
N SER A 65 -23.66 -14.48 8.34
CA SER A 65 -22.94 -15.06 7.18
C SER A 65 -23.53 -14.65 5.82
N GLU A 66 -24.81 -14.29 5.74
CA GLU A 66 -25.43 -13.77 4.52
C GLU A 66 -24.94 -12.36 4.14
N ARG A 67 -24.49 -11.56 5.13
CA ARG A 67 -24.08 -10.16 4.99
C ARG A 67 -22.61 -10.01 4.60
N TYR A 68 -21.76 -10.89 5.09
CA TYR A 68 -20.32 -10.81 4.89
C TYR A 68 -19.87 -11.86 3.86
N ARG A 69 -19.14 -11.40 2.83
CA ARG A 69 -18.58 -12.27 1.79
C ARG A 69 -17.07 -12.26 1.87
N LEU A 70 -16.49 -13.44 2.05
CA LEU A 70 -15.04 -13.62 2.06
C LEU A 70 -14.46 -13.28 0.68
N ILE A 71 -13.45 -12.43 0.67
CA ILE A 71 -12.71 -12.09 -0.55
C ILE A 71 -11.81 -13.28 -0.93
N PRO A 72 -11.82 -13.71 -2.20
CA PRO A 72 -11.08 -14.88 -2.63
C PRO A 72 -9.57 -14.63 -2.65
N LYS A 73 -8.84 -15.50 -1.96
CA LYS A 73 -7.37 -15.56 -1.97
C LYS A 73 -6.90 -15.91 -3.38
N MET A 74 -5.79 -15.31 -3.81
CA MET A 74 -5.19 -15.66 -5.09
C MET A 74 -4.40 -16.95 -4.93
N THR A 75 -4.81 -18.00 -5.65
CA THR A 75 -4.07 -19.27 -5.60
C THR A 75 -2.72 -19.13 -6.31
N PHE A 76 -1.76 -19.99 -5.95
CA PHE A 76 -0.47 -20.06 -6.64
C PHE A 76 -0.62 -20.18 -8.17
N TYR A 77 -1.57 -20.99 -8.64
CA TYR A 77 -1.83 -21.17 -10.06
C TYR A 77 -2.38 -19.91 -10.73
N GLU A 78 -3.26 -19.17 -10.06
CA GLU A 78 -3.78 -17.89 -10.55
C GLU A 78 -2.67 -16.84 -10.63
N THR A 79 -1.84 -16.72 -9.59
CA THR A 79 -0.69 -15.81 -9.59
C THR A 79 0.26 -16.14 -10.74
N LYS A 80 0.57 -17.43 -10.93
CA LYS A 80 1.42 -17.89 -12.04
C LYS A 80 0.83 -17.52 -13.39
N LYS A 81 -0.46 -17.79 -13.59
CA LYS A 81 -1.18 -17.43 -14.83
C LYS A 81 -1.21 -15.92 -15.09
N PHE A 82 -1.33 -15.10 -14.04
CA PHE A 82 -1.21 -13.65 -14.14
C PHE A 82 0.17 -13.22 -14.65
N MET A 83 1.24 -13.77 -14.08
CA MET A 83 2.61 -13.49 -14.52
C MET A 83 2.86 -13.97 -15.96
N GLU A 84 2.47 -15.20 -16.29
CA GLU A 84 2.59 -15.74 -17.65
C GLU A 84 1.79 -14.93 -18.67
N GLY A 85 0.57 -14.51 -18.30
CA GLY A 85 -0.28 -13.66 -19.14
C GLY A 85 0.38 -12.31 -19.42
N PHE A 86 0.98 -11.67 -18.42
CA PHE A 86 1.73 -10.43 -18.62
C PHE A 86 2.90 -10.62 -19.59
N VAL A 87 3.73 -11.65 -19.36
CA VAL A 87 4.91 -11.94 -20.18
C VAL A 87 4.52 -12.23 -21.63
N ASN A 88 3.38 -12.87 -21.85
CA ASN A 88 2.92 -13.18 -23.20
C ASN A 88 2.26 -12.01 -23.92
N GLU A 89 1.53 -11.15 -23.19
CA GLU A 89 0.71 -10.08 -23.78
C GLU A 89 1.42 -8.72 -23.87
N LYS A 90 2.34 -8.43 -22.94
CA LYS A 90 2.89 -7.07 -22.74
C LYS A 90 4.42 -6.98 -22.91
N VAL A 91 5.14 -8.09 -22.73
CA VAL A 91 6.60 -8.13 -22.91
C VAL A 91 6.92 -8.48 -24.36
N TYR A 92 7.49 -7.52 -25.09
CA TYR A 92 7.81 -7.66 -26.52
C TYR A 92 9.27 -8.03 -26.78
N ASP A 93 10.17 -7.70 -25.85
CA ASP A 93 11.58 -8.05 -25.96
C ASP A 93 11.78 -9.55 -25.68
N ILE A 94 12.39 -10.26 -26.63
CA ILE A 94 12.49 -11.73 -26.60
C ILE A 94 13.38 -12.19 -25.45
N ASP A 95 14.53 -11.54 -25.24
CA ASP A 95 15.48 -11.91 -24.20
C ASP A 95 14.88 -11.69 -22.79
N THR A 96 14.16 -10.58 -22.60
CA THR A 96 13.41 -10.30 -21.37
C THR A 96 12.28 -11.30 -21.16
N LYS A 97 11.57 -11.66 -22.23
CA LYS A 97 10.47 -12.62 -22.20
C LYS A 97 10.96 -14.01 -21.76
N GLU A 98 12.03 -14.51 -22.36
CA GLU A 98 12.62 -15.81 -22.00
C GLU A 98 13.08 -15.83 -20.53
N LYS A 99 13.80 -14.80 -20.08
CA LYS A 99 14.22 -14.68 -18.67
C LYS A 99 13.04 -14.70 -17.69
N LEU A 100 11.97 -13.96 -17.99
CA LEU A 100 10.79 -13.92 -17.13
C LEU A 100 10.06 -15.27 -17.09
N LEU A 101 9.99 -15.99 -18.21
CA LEU A 101 9.42 -17.35 -18.25
C LEU A 101 10.26 -18.34 -17.43
N ASP A 102 11.59 -18.24 -17.51
CA ASP A 102 12.49 -19.05 -16.68
C ASP A 102 12.31 -18.75 -15.18
N ILE A 103 12.16 -17.47 -14.80
CA ILE A 103 11.86 -17.05 -13.44
C ILE A 103 10.51 -17.63 -12.97
N ILE A 104 9.48 -17.60 -13.82
CA ILE A 104 8.16 -18.16 -13.50
C ILE A 104 8.21 -19.68 -13.30
N GLY A 105 9.15 -20.37 -13.96
CA GLY A 105 9.41 -21.79 -13.78
C GLY A 105 10.21 -22.14 -12.51
N SER A 106 10.81 -21.14 -11.86
CA SER A 106 11.70 -21.33 -10.70
C SER A 106 10.93 -21.44 -9.37
N LYS A 107 11.66 -21.77 -8.29
CA LYS A 107 11.14 -21.65 -6.91
C LYS A 107 10.99 -20.17 -6.57
N GLU A 108 9.99 -19.83 -5.74
CA GLU A 108 9.73 -18.43 -5.35
C GLU A 108 9.47 -17.51 -6.56
N ALA A 109 8.76 -18.04 -7.56
CA ALA A 109 8.50 -17.38 -8.84
C ALA A 109 7.94 -15.96 -8.69
N ARG A 110 7.04 -15.71 -7.72
CA ARG A 110 6.41 -14.41 -7.52
C ARG A 110 7.43 -13.37 -7.06
N GLU A 111 8.20 -13.67 -6.04
CA GLU A 111 9.20 -12.77 -5.47
C GLU A 111 10.29 -12.43 -6.49
N ASN A 112 10.85 -13.46 -7.14
CA ASN A 112 11.87 -13.30 -8.16
C ASN A 112 11.36 -12.52 -9.39
N PHE A 113 10.09 -12.75 -9.78
CA PHE A 113 9.45 -12.00 -10.85
C PHE A 113 9.31 -10.52 -10.48
N LEU A 114 8.82 -10.22 -9.28
CA LEU A 114 8.70 -8.84 -8.82
C LEU A 114 10.08 -8.16 -8.74
N GLU A 115 11.08 -8.82 -8.18
CA GLU A 115 12.47 -8.31 -8.12
C GLU A 115 12.96 -7.89 -9.50
N PHE A 116 12.84 -8.78 -10.49
CA PHE A 116 13.21 -8.48 -11.86
C PHE A 116 12.44 -7.28 -12.41
N ILE A 117 11.12 -7.24 -12.22
CA ILE A 117 10.27 -6.16 -12.74
C ILE A 117 10.63 -4.81 -12.10
N TYR A 118 10.93 -4.78 -10.80
CA TYR A 118 11.33 -3.56 -10.10
C TYR A 118 12.67 -2.99 -10.60
N ASP A 119 13.58 -3.83 -11.08
CA ASP A 119 14.84 -3.39 -11.70
C ASP A 119 14.65 -2.88 -13.14
N HIS A 120 13.50 -3.16 -13.77
CA HIS A 120 13.19 -2.79 -15.16
C HIS A 120 11.98 -1.86 -15.23
N LEU A 121 12.21 -0.55 -15.02
CA LEU A 121 11.16 0.48 -14.92
C LEU A 121 10.12 0.44 -16.07
N THR A 122 10.54 0.15 -17.30
CA THR A 122 9.61 0.06 -18.44
C THR A 122 8.66 -1.14 -18.34
N GLU A 123 9.15 -2.27 -17.83
CA GLU A 123 8.32 -3.45 -17.61
C GLU A 123 7.47 -3.29 -16.35
N LEU A 124 7.97 -2.58 -15.33
CA LEU A 124 7.20 -2.19 -14.14
C LEU A 124 5.96 -1.39 -14.51
N GLU A 125 6.08 -0.35 -15.33
CA GLU A 125 4.91 0.45 -15.76
C GLU A 125 3.87 -0.39 -16.51
N LYS A 126 4.33 -1.28 -17.40
CA LYS A 126 3.43 -2.20 -18.11
C LYS A 126 2.78 -3.20 -17.17
N TRP A 127 3.53 -3.73 -16.21
CA TRP A 127 3.04 -4.67 -15.20
C TRP A 127 1.98 -4.02 -14.33
N GLN A 128 2.20 -2.79 -13.85
CA GLN A 128 1.23 -2.02 -13.08
C GLN A 128 -0.10 -1.87 -13.84
N GLN A 129 -0.04 -1.47 -15.12
CA GLN A 129 -1.22 -1.33 -15.96
C GLN A 129 -1.92 -2.67 -16.19
N TYR A 130 -1.18 -3.71 -16.55
CA TYR A 130 -1.72 -5.06 -16.78
C TYR A 130 -2.39 -5.62 -15.53
N TYR A 131 -1.71 -5.51 -14.39
CA TYR A 131 -2.20 -6.01 -13.12
C TYR A 131 -3.47 -5.25 -12.69
N HIS A 132 -3.52 -3.94 -12.87
CA HIS A 132 -4.72 -3.14 -12.62
C HIS A 132 -5.90 -3.57 -13.52
N GLU A 133 -5.68 -3.72 -14.82
CA GLU A 133 -6.68 -4.21 -15.79
C GLU A 133 -7.21 -5.60 -15.43
N ARG A 134 -6.30 -6.56 -15.18
CA ARG A 134 -6.66 -7.95 -14.84
C ARG A 134 -7.31 -8.07 -13.46
N SER A 135 -6.84 -7.33 -12.47
CA SER A 135 -7.45 -7.31 -11.13
C SER A 135 -8.86 -6.74 -11.18
N ARG A 136 -9.11 -5.74 -12.03
CA ARG A 136 -10.45 -5.21 -12.27
C ARG A 136 -11.39 -6.26 -12.80
N ILE A 137 -10.98 -7.02 -13.80
CA ILE A 137 -11.80 -8.12 -14.35
C ILE A 137 -12.06 -9.17 -13.27
N ARG A 138 -11.03 -9.61 -12.54
CA ARG A 138 -11.15 -10.60 -11.46
C ARG A 138 -12.15 -10.16 -10.38
N ILE A 139 -12.07 -8.91 -9.93
CA ILE A 139 -12.98 -8.36 -8.91
C ILE A 139 -14.41 -8.30 -9.44
N ILE A 140 -14.62 -7.85 -10.68
CA ILE A 140 -15.95 -7.83 -11.31
C ILE A 140 -16.52 -9.24 -11.43
N GLU A 141 -15.72 -10.22 -11.87
CA GLU A 141 -16.13 -11.62 -11.98
C GLU A 141 -16.57 -12.19 -10.63
N TRP A 142 -15.80 -11.93 -9.57
CA TRP A 142 -16.15 -12.36 -8.23
C TRP A 142 -17.45 -11.70 -7.74
N LEU A 143 -17.56 -10.37 -7.85
CA LEU A 143 -18.78 -9.63 -7.44
C LEU A 143 -20.03 -10.13 -8.19
N ARG A 144 -19.89 -10.52 -9.45
CA ARG A 144 -20.98 -11.13 -10.23
C ARG A 144 -21.34 -12.53 -9.77
N THR A 145 -20.34 -13.33 -9.41
CA THR A 145 -20.54 -14.71 -8.91
C THR A 145 -21.29 -14.68 -7.58
N GLU A 146 -20.99 -13.69 -6.74
CA GLU A 146 -21.69 -13.45 -5.46
C GLU A 146 -23.02 -12.69 -5.62
N GLU A 147 -23.46 -12.41 -6.86
CA GLU A 147 -24.68 -11.66 -7.19
C GLU A 147 -24.77 -10.26 -6.55
N ILE A 148 -23.63 -9.64 -6.25
CA ILE A 148 -23.55 -8.34 -5.59
C ILE A 148 -23.74 -7.23 -6.61
N ARG A 149 -24.81 -6.45 -6.52
CA ARG A 149 -24.98 -5.26 -7.38
C ARG A 149 -24.10 -4.12 -6.89
N PHE A 150 -23.18 -3.67 -7.74
CA PHE A 150 -22.23 -2.60 -7.41
C PHE A 150 -22.03 -1.60 -8.55
N ALA A 151 -21.45 -0.46 -8.22
CA ALA A 151 -20.78 0.44 -9.15
C ALA A 151 -19.49 0.95 -8.51
N PHE A 152 -18.43 1.10 -9.31
CA PHE A 152 -17.18 1.69 -8.82
C PHE A 152 -17.31 3.21 -8.77
N GLU A 153 -16.91 3.80 -7.65
CA GLU A 153 -16.92 5.26 -7.46
C GLU A 153 -16.11 5.98 -8.54
N GLU A 154 -15.00 5.38 -8.97
CA GLU A 154 -14.11 5.90 -10.02
C GLU A 154 -14.76 5.96 -11.42
N ASP A 155 -15.87 5.27 -11.61
CA ASP A 155 -16.55 5.12 -12.89
C ASP A 155 -17.86 5.91 -13.00
N LEU A 156 -18.29 6.54 -11.91
CA LEU A 156 -19.52 7.33 -11.83
C LEU A 156 -19.27 8.75 -12.32
N ASP A 157 -20.17 9.31 -13.13
CA ASP A 157 -20.12 10.70 -13.59
C ASP A 157 -21.03 11.58 -12.71
N VAL A 158 -20.99 11.30 -11.40
CA VAL A 158 -21.82 11.97 -10.38
C VAL A 158 -20.93 12.93 -9.59
N THR A 159 -21.45 14.13 -9.29
CA THR A 159 -20.71 15.09 -8.48
C THR A 159 -20.46 14.57 -7.06
N LYS A 160 -19.32 14.93 -6.47
CA LYS A 160 -18.92 14.53 -5.11
C LYS A 160 -20.02 14.77 -4.07
N THR A 161 -20.62 15.95 -4.11
CA THR A 161 -21.69 16.37 -3.18
C THR A 161 -22.96 15.55 -3.36
N ALA A 162 -23.33 15.21 -4.60
CA ALA A 162 -24.47 14.34 -4.86
C ALA A 162 -24.20 12.91 -4.40
N LEU A 163 -22.98 12.40 -4.61
CA LEU A 163 -22.60 11.05 -4.17
C LEU A 163 -22.57 10.91 -2.65
N GLU A 164 -22.06 11.92 -1.92
CA GLU A 164 -22.14 11.98 -0.45
C GLU A 164 -23.59 11.96 0.04
N LYS A 165 -24.47 12.76 -0.58
CA LYS A 165 -25.91 12.70 -0.28
C LYS A 165 -26.48 11.30 -0.55
N VAL A 166 -26.16 10.66 -1.67
CA VAL A 166 -26.61 9.29 -1.96
C VAL A 166 -26.19 8.31 -0.84
N LYS A 167 -24.93 8.37 -0.40
CA LYS A 167 -24.44 7.55 0.72
C LYS A 167 -25.20 7.85 2.01
N HIS A 168 -25.47 9.12 2.32
CA HIS A 168 -26.31 9.50 3.47
C HIS A 168 -27.75 9.01 3.36
N TYR A 169 -28.33 8.98 2.17
CA TYR A 169 -29.71 8.58 1.97
C TYR A 169 -29.87 7.09 1.58
N LEU A 170 -28.82 6.25 1.69
CA LEU A 170 -28.77 4.88 1.15
C LEU A 170 -30.02 4.01 1.40
N PHE A 171 -30.61 4.11 2.60
CA PHE A 171 -31.78 3.30 3.01
C PHE A 171 -33.12 4.01 2.84
N GLU A 172 -33.13 5.29 2.48
CA GLU A 172 -34.35 6.09 2.39
C GLU A 172 -35.01 5.94 1.01
N THR A 173 -36.30 5.58 1.00
CA THR A 173 -37.06 5.40 -0.24
C THR A 173 -37.46 6.72 -0.88
N LYS A 174 -37.77 7.74 -0.07
CA LYS A 174 -38.13 9.09 -0.52
C LYS A 174 -36.95 10.01 -0.33
N VAL A 175 -36.38 10.50 -1.44
CA VAL A 175 -35.19 11.34 -1.43
C VAL A 175 -35.38 12.56 -2.35
N PRO A 176 -34.57 13.63 -2.17
CA PRO A 176 -34.58 14.76 -3.08
C PRO A 176 -34.32 14.36 -4.54
N LYS A 177 -34.86 15.14 -5.49
CA LYS A 177 -34.76 14.84 -6.94
C LYS A 177 -33.30 14.66 -7.42
N GLU A 178 -32.37 15.43 -6.86
CA GLU A 178 -30.93 15.31 -7.14
C GLU A 178 -30.38 13.92 -6.77
N VAL A 179 -30.73 13.42 -5.58
CA VAL A 179 -30.31 12.10 -5.09
C VAL A 179 -30.95 10.99 -5.91
N GLN A 180 -32.22 11.15 -6.29
CA GLN A 180 -32.91 10.18 -7.13
C GLN A 180 -32.26 10.07 -8.52
N SER A 181 -31.91 11.20 -9.14
CA SER A 181 -31.20 11.23 -10.42
C SER A 181 -29.85 10.53 -10.34
N ALA A 182 -29.07 10.78 -9.27
CA ALA A 182 -27.79 10.12 -9.05
C ALA A 182 -27.95 8.59 -8.84
N ARG A 183 -29.00 8.15 -8.14
CA ARG A 183 -29.32 6.71 -8.00
C ARG A 183 -29.60 6.05 -9.33
N GLU A 184 -30.37 6.70 -10.20
CA GLU A 184 -30.68 6.19 -11.53
C GLU A 184 -29.42 6.02 -12.38
N GLU A 185 -28.49 6.98 -12.30
CA GLU A 185 -27.19 6.89 -12.95
C GLU A 185 -26.33 5.73 -12.41
N ILE A 186 -26.27 5.57 -11.08
CA ILE A 186 -25.56 4.45 -10.43
C ILE A 186 -26.17 3.10 -10.86
N VAL A 187 -27.49 3.00 -10.92
CA VAL A 187 -28.19 1.80 -11.39
C VAL A 187 -27.88 1.52 -12.86
N ALA A 188 -27.88 2.55 -13.70
CA ALA A 188 -27.53 2.43 -15.11
C ALA A 188 -26.07 1.95 -15.27
N LYS A 189 -25.14 2.54 -14.51
CA LYS A 189 -23.73 2.12 -14.51
C LYS A 189 -23.56 0.70 -14.00
N SER A 190 -24.23 0.34 -12.91
CA SER A 190 -24.16 -1.00 -12.34
C SER A 190 -24.49 -2.10 -13.35
N LYS A 191 -25.52 -1.89 -14.17
CA LYS A 191 -25.91 -2.83 -15.23
C LYS A 191 -24.80 -3.07 -16.26
N THR A 192 -23.92 -2.09 -16.49
CA THR A 192 -22.83 -2.24 -17.48
C THR A 192 -21.79 -3.28 -17.06
N TYR A 193 -21.53 -3.45 -15.75
CA TYR A 193 -20.59 -4.47 -15.25
C TYR A 193 -21.08 -5.91 -15.45
N TYR A 194 -22.38 -6.09 -15.61
CA TYR A 194 -23.01 -7.37 -15.88
C TYR A 194 -23.11 -7.69 -17.39
N SER A 195 -22.67 -6.76 -18.24
CA SER A 195 -22.54 -7.02 -19.68
C SER A 195 -21.25 -7.79 -20.01
N ASN A 196 -21.19 -8.40 -21.19
CA ASN A 196 -20.00 -9.11 -21.66
C ASN A 196 -18.82 -8.16 -21.97
N GLU A 197 -19.08 -6.86 -22.16
CA GLU A 197 -18.05 -5.85 -22.45
C GLU A 197 -17.18 -5.55 -21.22
N ALA A 198 -17.73 -5.68 -20.01
CA ALA A 198 -16.99 -5.48 -18.77
C ALA A 198 -15.98 -6.59 -18.46
N LEU A 199 -16.23 -7.82 -18.95
CA LEU A 199 -15.33 -8.97 -18.78
C LEU A 199 -14.25 -9.03 -19.86
N ASN A 200 -14.57 -8.56 -21.07
CA ASN A 200 -13.68 -8.57 -22.21
C ASN A 200 -13.69 -7.19 -22.87
N PRO A 201 -12.94 -6.21 -22.34
CA PRO A 201 -12.82 -4.90 -22.97
C PRO A 201 -12.14 -5.07 -24.33
N ARG A 202 -12.94 -5.13 -25.40
CA ARG A 202 -12.41 -5.19 -26.77
C ARG A 202 -11.84 -3.81 -27.14
N PRO A 203 -10.68 -3.73 -27.80
CA PRO A 203 -10.24 -2.49 -28.42
C PRO A 203 -11.33 -2.01 -29.39
N LYS A 204 -11.85 -0.79 -29.21
CA LYS A 204 -12.85 -0.22 -30.12
C LYS A 204 -12.24 -0.18 -31.53
N ARG A 205 -12.70 -1.10 -32.39
CA ARG A 205 -12.17 -1.32 -33.74
C ARG A 205 -12.28 -0.03 -34.56
N GLY A 206 -11.15 0.48 -35.05
CA GLY A 206 -11.12 1.55 -36.06
C GLY A 206 -10.83 2.98 -35.57
N ARG A 207 -10.56 3.21 -34.28
CA ARG A 207 -9.99 4.49 -33.82
C ARG A 207 -8.59 4.23 -33.25
N PRO A 208 -7.56 5.00 -33.66
CA PRO A 208 -6.26 4.94 -32.98
C PRO A 208 -6.49 5.06 -31.47
N PRO A 209 -5.73 4.35 -30.62
CA PRO A 209 -5.83 4.52 -29.18
C PRO A 209 -5.69 6.02 -28.90
N LYS A 210 -6.77 6.64 -28.40
CA LYS A 210 -6.68 8.01 -27.90
C LYS A 210 -5.63 7.90 -26.82
N GLN A 211 -4.44 8.49 -27.01
CA GLN A 211 -3.40 8.53 -25.98
C GLN A 211 -4.13 8.89 -24.70
N ALA A 212 -4.16 7.95 -23.75
CA ALA A 212 -4.80 8.19 -22.47
C ALA A 212 -4.06 9.40 -21.93
N GLN A 213 -4.73 10.55 -21.98
CA GLN A 213 -4.19 11.79 -21.47
C GLN A 213 -3.90 11.45 -20.02
N LYS A 214 -2.63 11.52 -19.63
CA LYS A 214 -2.18 11.23 -18.27
C LYS A 214 -2.77 12.33 -17.40
N VAL A 215 -4.06 12.20 -17.10
CA VAL A 215 -4.77 13.08 -16.20
C VAL A 215 -4.37 12.57 -14.83
N GLU A 216 -3.24 13.09 -14.35
CA GLU A 216 -2.87 13.09 -12.93
C GLU A 216 -3.85 14.03 -12.18
N LEU A 217 -5.16 13.81 -12.30
CA LEU A 217 -6.06 14.25 -11.23
C LEU A 217 -6.00 13.13 -10.21
N GLU A 218 -5.40 13.44 -9.06
CA GLU A 218 -5.60 12.67 -7.84
C GLU A 218 -7.13 12.51 -7.65
N PRO A 219 -7.68 11.29 -7.74
CA PRO A 219 -9.12 11.12 -7.66
C PRO A 219 -9.57 11.59 -6.28
N GLN A 220 -10.34 12.67 -6.22
CA GLN A 220 -10.92 13.14 -4.97
C GLN A 220 -12.07 12.21 -4.58
N TYR A 221 -11.76 11.23 -3.74
CA TYR A 221 -12.76 10.31 -3.19
C TYR A 221 -13.71 11.03 -2.21
N THR A 222 -14.95 10.54 -2.16
CA THR A 222 -15.92 10.91 -1.12
C THR A 222 -15.59 10.23 0.21
N VAL A 223 -16.04 10.82 1.30
CA VAL A 223 -15.91 10.22 2.63
C VAL A 223 -16.77 8.96 2.70
N ASP A 224 -16.25 7.92 3.33
CA ASP A 224 -17.04 6.72 3.64
C ASP A 224 -18.06 7.03 4.72
N VAL A 225 -19.33 6.69 4.45
CA VAL A 225 -20.43 6.87 5.39
C VAL A 225 -21.10 5.52 5.59
N TYR A 226 -20.99 4.98 6.81
CA TYR A 226 -21.60 3.71 7.19
C TYR A 226 -22.54 3.93 8.38
N LYS A 227 -23.76 3.41 8.30
CA LYS A 227 -24.79 3.55 9.34
C LYS A 227 -25.05 2.25 10.09
N THR A 228 -24.70 1.10 9.51
CA THR A 228 -25.09 -0.23 10.00
C THR A 228 -23.92 -1.06 10.53
N VAL A 229 -22.77 -0.44 10.77
CA VAL A 229 -21.59 -1.14 11.31
C VAL A 229 -21.84 -1.53 12.76
N SER A 230 -21.90 -2.84 13.01
CA SER A 230 -22.05 -3.39 14.34
C SER A 230 -20.81 -3.14 15.20
N SER A 231 -21.00 -3.06 16.51
CA SER A 231 -19.90 -2.78 17.45
C SER A 231 -18.72 -3.75 17.34
N PRO A 232 -18.92 -5.08 17.15
CA PRO A 232 -17.83 -6.03 16.97
C PRO A 232 -16.96 -5.77 15.75
N ILE A 233 -17.51 -5.17 14.69
CA ILE A 233 -16.83 -4.99 13.40
C ILE A 233 -16.02 -3.70 13.33
N ARG A 234 -16.38 -2.68 14.11
CA ARG A 234 -15.72 -1.36 14.08
C ARG A 234 -14.19 -1.42 14.23
N PRO A 235 -13.60 -2.25 15.12
CA PRO A 235 -12.14 -2.34 15.26
C PRO A 235 -11.43 -2.95 14.05
N PHE A 236 -12.18 -3.63 13.17
CA PHE A 236 -11.68 -4.40 12.04
C PHE A 236 -11.98 -3.73 10.68
N LEU A 237 -12.49 -2.48 10.68
CA LEU A 237 -12.75 -1.75 9.44
C LEU A 237 -11.44 -1.45 8.69
N PHE A 238 -11.32 -1.98 7.48
CA PHE A 238 -10.11 -1.83 6.68
C PHE A 238 -10.13 -0.56 5.84
N ASN A 239 -9.45 0.50 6.27
CA ASN A 239 -9.34 1.75 5.50
C ASN A 239 -7.86 1.99 5.11
N PRO A 240 -7.42 1.62 3.89
CA PRO A 240 -6.05 1.87 3.48
C PRO A 240 -5.79 3.38 3.26
N ASP A 241 -4.58 3.83 3.58
CA ASP A 241 -4.14 5.21 3.35
C ASP A 241 -3.79 5.41 1.87
N PHE A 242 -4.58 6.24 1.17
CA PHE A 242 -4.48 6.46 -0.28
C PHE A 242 -3.40 7.48 -0.69
N THR A 243 -2.50 7.88 0.19
CA THR A 243 -1.49 8.93 -0.11
C THR A 243 -0.37 8.47 -1.06
N SER A 244 -0.41 7.22 -1.53
CA SER A 244 0.50 6.75 -2.57
C SER A 244 -0.26 5.87 -3.55
N SER A 245 -0.28 6.27 -4.81
CA SER A 245 -0.82 5.52 -5.96
C SER A 245 -0.06 4.21 -6.25
N ALA A 246 0.92 3.84 -5.42
CA ALA A 246 1.65 2.60 -5.54
C ALA A 246 0.99 1.48 -4.73
N VAL A 247 0.14 0.70 -5.40
CA VAL A 247 -0.31 -0.59 -4.88
C VAL A 247 0.92 -1.48 -4.68
N THR A 248 1.12 -2.00 -3.48
CA THR A 248 2.13 -3.03 -3.27
C THR A 248 1.65 -4.32 -3.92
N PHE A 249 2.33 -4.77 -4.97
CA PHE A 249 2.04 -6.08 -5.59
C PHE A 249 2.41 -7.27 -4.68
N SER A 250 2.92 -6.98 -3.47
CA SER A 250 3.32 -7.98 -2.48
C SER A 250 2.27 -8.10 -1.38
N ALA A 251 1.86 -9.33 -1.10
CA ALA A 251 1.06 -9.66 0.09
C ALA A 251 1.87 -9.50 1.39
N LYS A 252 3.20 -9.62 1.31
CA LYS A 252 4.11 -9.61 2.45
C LYS A 252 4.47 -8.20 2.96
N PHE A 253 4.30 -7.16 2.14
CA PHE A 253 4.74 -5.80 2.48
C PHE A 253 3.60 -4.80 2.35
N ASP A 254 3.45 -3.97 3.37
CA ASP A 254 2.36 -3.01 3.45
C ASP A 254 2.65 -1.73 2.64
N THR A 255 3.92 -1.46 2.32
CA THR A 255 4.32 -0.30 1.49
C THR A 255 5.35 -0.68 0.42
N GLU A 256 5.32 0.04 -0.72
CA GLU A 256 6.26 -0.19 -1.83
C GLU A 256 7.70 0.07 -1.37
N ALA A 257 7.87 1.04 -0.45
CA ALA A 257 9.14 1.33 0.18
C ALA A 257 9.69 0.13 0.99
N GLN A 258 8.84 -0.61 1.72
CA GLN A 258 9.26 -1.82 2.44
C GLN A 258 9.67 -2.94 1.47
N LEU A 259 8.92 -3.14 0.39
CA LEU A 259 9.25 -4.11 -0.65
C LEU A 259 10.57 -3.77 -1.33
N ILE A 260 10.77 -2.51 -1.76
CA ILE A 260 12.03 -2.06 -2.36
C ILE A 260 13.20 -2.18 -1.36
N ALA A 261 12.97 -1.91 -0.08
CA ALA A 261 14.00 -2.07 0.96
C ALA A 261 14.40 -3.54 1.17
N SER A 262 13.44 -4.46 1.09
CA SER A 262 13.67 -5.90 1.13
C SER A 262 14.42 -6.40 -0.12
N LEU A 263 13.99 -5.98 -1.31
CA LEU A 263 14.59 -6.38 -2.59
C LEU A 263 16.04 -5.91 -2.72
N ARG A 264 16.39 -4.73 -2.17
CA ARG A 264 17.77 -4.22 -2.17
C ARG A 264 18.71 -4.94 -1.19
N GLY A 265 18.31 -6.08 -0.61
CA GLY A 265 19.15 -6.88 0.28
C GLY A 265 19.59 -6.14 1.55
N SER A 266 18.80 -5.13 1.98
CA SER A 266 19.18 -4.35 3.14
C SER A 266 18.90 -5.13 4.42
N SER A 267 19.90 -5.87 4.89
CA SER A 267 20.10 -6.25 6.30
C SER A 267 20.19 -5.03 7.26
N ARG A 268 19.90 -3.83 6.76
CA ARG A 268 19.77 -2.58 7.49
C ARG A 268 18.54 -1.84 6.99
N VAL A 269 17.36 -2.42 7.17
CA VAL A 269 16.23 -1.56 7.50
C VAL A 269 16.68 -0.83 8.75
N LYS A 270 16.95 0.47 8.60
CA LYS A 270 17.09 1.38 9.73
C LYS A 270 15.93 1.03 10.64
N ILE A 271 16.27 0.47 11.80
CA ILE A 271 15.38 0.31 12.92
C ILE A 271 14.88 1.72 13.19
N ASP A 272 13.75 1.96 12.55
CA ASP A 272 12.79 3.03 12.64
C ASP A 272 13.36 4.31 13.25
N SER A 273 13.55 5.37 12.47
CA SER A 273 13.88 6.69 13.03
C SER A 273 12.85 7.12 14.09
N LYS A 274 11.64 6.52 14.07
CA LYS A 274 10.63 6.63 15.13
C LYS A 274 10.93 5.74 16.35
N LEU A 275 11.46 4.51 16.20
CA LEU A 275 11.95 3.71 17.35
C LEU A 275 13.24 4.28 17.94
N GLU A 276 14.15 4.83 17.15
CA GLU A 276 15.36 5.51 17.64
C GLU A 276 15.00 6.83 18.32
N ALA A 277 14.01 7.58 17.80
CA ALA A 277 13.45 8.74 18.50
C ALA A 277 12.68 8.34 19.77
N LEU A 278 11.98 7.19 19.77
CA LEU A 278 11.30 6.65 20.95
C LEU A 278 12.30 6.13 21.98
N SER A 279 13.39 5.47 21.56
CA SER A 279 14.43 4.98 22.44
C SER A 279 15.16 6.16 23.08
N GLN A 280 15.49 7.22 22.31
CA GLN A 280 16.06 8.46 22.82
C GLN A 280 15.08 9.20 23.77
N ARG A 281 13.76 9.16 23.49
CA ARG A 281 12.73 9.72 24.40
C ARG A 281 12.59 8.91 25.68
N LEU A 282 12.69 7.58 25.60
CA LEU A 282 12.64 6.70 26.77
C LEU A 282 13.93 6.79 27.60
N GLU A 283 15.09 6.94 26.97
CA GLU A 283 16.37 7.18 27.65
C GLU A 283 16.36 8.55 28.34
N SER A 284 15.87 9.60 27.69
CA SER A 284 15.73 10.92 28.33
C SER A 284 14.70 10.91 29.47
N LEU A 285 13.60 10.13 29.35
CA LEU A 285 12.66 9.92 30.45
C LEU A 285 13.25 9.10 31.60
N ARG A 286 14.09 8.09 31.33
CA ARG A 286 14.83 7.35 32.36
C ARG A 286 15.84 8.25 33.06
N HIS A 287 16.58 9.07 32.32
CA HIS A 287 17.50 10.05 32.91
C HIS A 287 16.76 11.10 33.74
N LEU A 288 15.58 11.57 33.31
CA LEU A 288 14.76 12.48 34.12
C LEU A 288 14.17 11.80 35.36
N SER A 289 13.72 10.55 35.25
CA SER A 289 13.21 9.75 36.36
C SER A 289 14.29 9.43 37.39
N ASP A 290 15.50 9.08 36.94
CA ASP A 290 16.67 8.85 37.80
C ASP A 290 17.15 10.16 38.44
N ARG A 291 17.08 11.28 37.72
CA ARG A 291 17.39 12.59 38.30
C ARG A 291 16.37 12.95 39.39
N LEU A 292 15.07 12.73 39.14
CA LEU A 292 13.99 12.97 40.10
C LEU A 292 14.11 12.05 41.34
N LYS A 293 14.48 10.78 41.15
CA LYS A 293 14.76 9.82 42.23
C LYS A 293 16.02 10.19 43.01
N SER A 294 17.07 10.68 42.35
CA SER A 294 18.31 11.13 43.00
C SER A 294 18.14 12.47 43.74
N THR A 295 17.11 13.25 43.43
CA THR A 295 16.73 14.48 44.13
C THR A 295 15.66 14.26 45.19
N SER A 296 15.44 13.02 45.65
CA SER A 296 14.61 12.69 46.82
C SER A 296 15.28 13.09 48.14
N GLY A 297 15.67 14.36 48.24
CA GLY A 297 16.36 14.91 49.41
C GLY A 297 16.23 16.43 49.59
N ILE A 298 15.45 17.17 48.80
CA ILE A 298 15.25 18.61 49.01
C ILE A 298 13.78 19.00 48.81
N GLY A 299 13.09 19.13 49.94
CA GLY A 299 12.11 20.18 50.26
C GLY A 299 10.96 20.47 49.29
N VAL A 300 9.75 20.20 49.76
CA VAL A 300 8.41 20.48 49.20
C VAL A 300 8.12 21.98 48.94
N GLU A 301 9.10 22.87 48.99
CA GLU A 301 8.89 24.33 48.83
C GLU A 301 9.04 24.84 47.39
N SER A 302 9.43 23.99 46.42
CA SER A 302 9.63 24.41 45.03
C SER A 302 8.45 24.17 44.09
N GLU A 303 7.46 23.34 44.46
CA GLU A 303 6.33 23.04 43.58
C GLU A 303 5.31 24.19 43.51
N GLU A 304 5.05 24.90 44.62
CA GLU A 304 4.14 26.05 44.64
C GLU A 304 4.67 27.23 43.80
N LYS A 305 6.00 27.42 43.73
CA LYS A 305 6.61 28.49 42.93
C LYS A 305 6.58 28.20 41.42
N ILE A 306 6.56 26.93 41.01
CA ILE A 306 6.48 26.56 39.59
C ILE A 306 5.05 26.72 39.06
N ILE A 307 4.04 26.34 39.87
CA ILE A 307 2.62 26.49 39.50
C ILE A 307 2.23 27.99 39.45
N GLN A 308 2.79 28.81 40.34
CA GLN A 308 2.53 30.26 40.34
C GLN A 308 3.25 31.03 39.22
N ALA A 309 4.32 30.48 38.64
CA ALA A 309 5.03 31.07 37.50
C ALA A 309 4.32 30.83 36.16
N VAL A 310 3.57 29.72 36.02
CA VAL A 310 2.83 29.39 34.79
C VAL A 310 1.50 30.16 34.69
N SER A 311 0.92 30.56 35.83
CA SER A 311 -0.38 31.27 35.87
C SER A 311 -0.29 32.79 35.67
N ARG A 312 0.89 33.37 35.42
CA ARG A 312 1.09 34.84 35.34
C ARG A 312 1.68 35.38 34.03
N GLN A 313 1.69 34.59 32.96
CA GLN A 313 2.09 35.06 31.63
C GLN A 313 0.91 35.04 30.64
N GLU A 314 -0.09 35.87 30.93
CA GLU A 314 -0.95 36.50 29.92
C GLU A 314 -0.90 38.01 30.14
N SER A 315 0.18 38.66 29.67
CA SER A 315 0.14 40.04 29.18
C SER A 315 1.50 40.50 28.61
N GLU A 316 1.42 40.93 27.35
CA GLU A 316 2.24 41.96 26.69
C GLU A 316 3.73 41.75 26.33
N ALA A 317 4.06 42.39 25.20
CA ALA A 317 5.27 42.34 24.40
C ALA A 317 6.46 43.11 24.99
N ASP A 318 7.70 42.71 24.69
CA ASP A 318 8.67 43.41 23.81
C ASP A 318 10.10 42.79 23.96
N LYS A 319 10.95 43.12 22.99
CA LYS A 319 12.30 42.62 22.63
C LYS A 319 13.32 42.26 23.73
N GLY A 320 14.08 41.19 23.45
CA GLY A 320 15.54 41.29 23.23
C GLY A 320 16.52 40.85 24.33
N LYS A 321 17.43 39.96 23.92
CA LYS A 321 18.78 39.66 24.46
C LYS A 321 18.87 38.97 25.83
N ILE A 322 19.40 37.73 25.85
CA ILE A 322 20.56 37.32 26.66
C ILE A 322 21.26 36.19 25.90
N ALA A 323 22.32 36.58 25.19
CA ALA A 323 23.42 35.71 24.80
C ALA A 323 24.47 35.83 25.90
N GLY A 324 24.77 34.72 26.57
CA GLY A 324 25.77 34.65 27.63
C GLY A 324 25.47 33.46 28.51
N ILE A 325 26.50 32.65 28.82
CA ILE A 325 26.43 31.31 29.45
C ILE A 325 26.13 30.24 28.36
N ALA A 326 27.07 29.44 27.84
CA ALA A 326 28.34 28.97 28.36
C ALA A 326 29.35 28.78 27.22
N LYS A 327 30.39 29.62 27.22
CA LYS A 327 31.70 29.29 26.66
C LYS A 327 32.44 28.46 27.69
N GLY A 328 32.89 27.27 27.31
CA GLY A 328 33.86 26.52 28.08
C GLY A 328 33.48 25.05 28.17
N PHE A 329 33.92 24.27 27.18
CA PHE A 329 34.34 22.86 27.28
C PHE A 329 34.53 22.33 25.84
N LEU A 330 35.58 22.80 25.17
CA LEU A 330 36.10 22.19 23.94
C LEU A 330 37.63 22.16 24.00
N PRO A 331 38.28 20.99 23.93
CA PRO A 331 39.72 20.92 23.77
C PRO A 331 40.10 21.20 22.30
N LYS A 332 41.00 22.16 22.11
CA LYS A 332 41.64 22.49 20.83
C LYS A 332 42.53 21.33 20.37
N LYS A 333 42.42 20.89 19.11
CA LYS A 333 43.49 20.15 18.42
C LYS A 333 43.75 20.72 17.02
N LYS A 334 45.04 20.86 16.76
CA LYS A 334 45.71 21.61 15.68
C LYS A 334 45.45 21.00 14.29
N GLY A 335 45.43 21.88 13.29
CA GLY A 335 45.28 21.52 11.89
C GLY A 335 46.49 20.80 11.28
N LYS A 336 46.20 20.01 10.23
CA LYS A 336 47.14 19.55 9.21
C LYS A 336 46.37 19.39 7.90
N ALA A 337 46.86 20.01 6.83
CA ALA A 337 46.32 19.93 5.47
C ALA A 337 47.00 18.79 4.67
N PRO A 338 46.65 18.56 3.39
CA PRO A 338 45.99 17.37 2.87
C PRO A 338 46.97 16.36 2.25
N LYS A 339 46.92 15.08 2.65
CA LYS A 339 47.67 13.98 2.00
C LYS A 339 46.80 12.87 1.41
N GLU A 340 45.48 12.89 1.63
CA GLU A 340 44.61 11.79 1.19
C GLU A 340 44.22 11.83 -0.29
N LYS A 341 44.45 12.93 -1.02
CA LYS A 341 44.06 13.02 -2.45
C LYS A 341 45.06 12.38 -3.41
N GLU A 342 46.35 12.28 -3.04
CA GLU A 342 47.37 11.63 -3.88
C GLU A 342 47.35 10.10 -3.73
N GLU A 343 47.11 9.57 -2.52
CA GLU A 343 47.00 8.11 -2.29
C GLU A 343 45.77 7.48 -2.95
N ILE A 344 44.66 8.23 -3.06
CA ILE A 344 43.43 7.75 -3.73
C ILE A 344 43.62 7.70 -5.26
N GLN A 345 44.38 8.64 -5.84
CA GLN A 345 44.68 8.63 -7.28
C GLN A 345 45.67 7.51 -7.66
N GLU A 346 46.65 7.22 -6.80
CA GLU A 346 47.61 6.14 -7.06
C GLU A 346 46.96 4.73 -6.94
N MET A 347 45.99 4.55 -6.03
CA MET A 347 45.20 3.31 -5.92
C MET A 347 44.28 3.08 -7.13
N LEU A 348 43.71 4.14 -7.70
CA LEU A 348 42.84 4.04 -8.89
C LEU A 348 43.63 3.71 -10.17
N GLN A 349 44.89 4.14 -10.27
CA GLN A 349 45.76 3.76 -11.41
C GLN A 349 46.28 2.32 -11.31
N LYS A 350 46.55 1.80 -10.10
CA LYS A 350 46.96 0.40 -9.90
C LYS A 350 45.83 -0.60 -10.18
N LYS A 351 44.55 -0.25 -9.94
CA LYS A 351 43.40 -1.10 -10.29
C LYS A 351 43.08 -1.18 -11.79
N ARG A 352 43.52 -0.22 -12.61
CA ARG A 352 43.32 -0.24 -14.07
C ARG A 352 44.31 -1.11 -14.85
N LYS A 353 45.36 -1.63 -14.22
CA LYS A 353 46.41 -2.45 -14.88
C LYS A 353 46.38 -3.95 -14.55
N ALA A 354 45.39 -4.43 -13.79
CA ALA A 354 45.28 -5.85 -13.44
C ALA A 354 44.05 -6.48 -14.10
N GLY A 355 44.26 -7.26 -15.16
CA GLY A 355 43.37 -8.39 -15.48
C GLY A 355 42.63 -8.40 -16.83
N ILE A 356 43.32 -8.26 -17.96
CA ILE A 356 42.87 -8.89 -19.21
C ILE A 356 43.80 -10.09 -19.46
N LYS A 357 43.38 -11.29 -19.05
CA LYS A 357 44.03 -12.53 -19.51
C LYS A 357 43.46 -12.85 -20.89
N GLN A 358 44.27 -12.63 -21.92
CA GLN A 358 43.99 -13.15 -23.26
C GLN A 358 44.01 -14.68 -23.24
N VAL A 359 42.92 -15.29 -23.70
CA VAL A 359 42.83 -16.74 -23.93
C VAL A 359 43.49 -17.05 -25.26
N THR A 360 44.49 -17.94 -25.27
CA THR A 360 45.16 -18.43 -26.47
C THR A 360 44.23 -19.34 -27.28
N PRO A 361 44.21 -19.25 -28.63
CA PRO A 361 43.36 -20.08 -29.46
C PRO A 361 43.87 -21.53 -29.51
N ILE A 362 42.93 -22.47 -29.35
CA ILE A 362 43.16 -23.92 -29.46
C ILE A 362 43.50 -24.27 -30.92
N LYS A 363 44.69 -24.85 -31.13
CA LYS A 363 45.10 -25.42 -32.42
C LYS A 363 44.23 -26.64 -32.74
N ARG A 364 43.48 -26.59 -33.84
CA ARG A 364 42.83 -27.77 -34.43
C ARG A 364 43.89 -28.75 -34.91
N GLY A 365 43.90 -29.95 -34.34
CA GLY A 365 44.73 -31.07 -34.81
C GLY A 365 44.29 -31.55 -36.19
N LYS A 366 45.28 -31.73 -37.07
CA LYS A 366 45.14 -32.35 -38.40
C LYS A 366 44.53 -33.76 -38.27
N LYS A 367 43.52 -34.06 -39.09
CA LYS A 367 43.22 -35.42 -39.54
C LYS A 367 44.45 -35.94 -40.30
N LYS A 368 44.96 -37.11 -39.89
CA LYS A 368 45.76 -37.96 -40.76
C LYS A 368 44.79 -38.84 -41.55
N ASP A 369 44.79 -38.65 -42.86
CA ASP A 369 44.53 -39.70 -43.84
C ASP A 369 45.72 -40.67 -43.87
N GLU A 370 45.55 -41.78 -44.61
CA GLU A 370 46.38 -42.99 -44.74
C GLU A 370 45.91 -44.12 -43.80
N GLY A 371 45.52 -45.30 -44.27
CA GLY A 371 45.58 -45.92 -45.59
C GLY A 371 45.34 -47.41 -45.38
#